data_AF-A0A6N8UJF7-F1
#
_entry.id   AF-A0A6N8UJF7-F1
#
_cell.length_a   1.000
_cell.length_b   1.000
_cell.length_c   1.000
_cell.angle_alpha   90.00
_cell.angle_beta   90.00
_cell.angle_gamma   90.00
#
_symmetry.space_group_name_H-M   'P 1'
#
loop_
_entity.id
_entity.type
_entity.pdbx_description
1 polymer ?
#
loop_
_entity_poly.entity_id
_entity_poly.type
_entity_poly.pdbx_seq_one_letter_code
_entity_poly.pdbx_strand_id
1 'polypeptide(L)'
;MPNGGSDCCLTCWFNSTNRGYRDWRSHRDDSISPHCEIRGLDIEDSAYTYCANHPHRRPNRDRTPLGPVFQGDAFGHRQLWKQGPYTPEVREHLLDIVRDTFENRPSSGRASTSGIEYAFGPSAQSVVLSELVRLKEVRLLEVLRGYVKAGTEESRGSAADLLSRVQTD
;
A
#
# COMPACT_ATOMS: atom_id res chain seq x y z
N MET A 1 2.44 15.80 -19.20
CA MET A 1 2.80 16.15 -17.81
C MET A 1 3.91 15.21 -17.40
N PRO A 2 4.98 15.63 -16.71
CA PRO A 2 5.98 14.68 -16.25
C PRO A 2 5.26 13.65 -15.36
N ASN A 3 5.46 12.37 -15.65
CA ASN A 3 4.60 11.24 -15.24
C ASN A 3 4.67 10.89 -13.74
N GLY A 4 5.03 11.86 -12.90
CA GLY A 4 4.98 11.75 -11.45
C GLY A 4 3.55 11.91 -10.96
N GLY A 5 2.83 10.80 -10.82
CA GLY A 5 1.44 10.79 -10.33
C GLY A 5 1.26 11.57 -9.01
N SER A 6 0.02 11.99 -8.71
CA SER A 6 -0.31 12.78 -7.52
C SER A 6 -0.12 12.03 -6.18
N ASP A 7 0.19 10.74 -6.24
CA ASP A 7 0.34 9.82 -5.12
C ASP A 7 1.80 9.59 -4.68
N CYS A 8 2.67 10.59 -4.87
CA CYS A 8 4.08 10.53 -4.54
C CYS A 8 4.40 11.06 -3.13
N CYS A 9 5.63 10.83 -2.66
CA CYS A 9 6.12 11.29 -1.37
C CYS A 9 6.15 12.82 -1.27
N LEU A 10 6.24 13.55 -2.38
CA LEU A 10 6.18 15.01 -2.41
C LEU A 10 4.86 15.54 -1.81
N THR A 11 3.77 14.79 -1.94
CA THR A 11 2.43 15.20 -1.48
C THR A 11 1.96 14.43 -0.23
N CYS A 12 2.85 13.62 0.36
CA CYS A 12 2.55 12.79 1.52
C CYS A 12 2.70 13.57 2.84
N TRP A 13 1.77 13.40 3.79
CA TRP A 13 1.86 14.01 5.12
C TRP A 13 3.01 13.46 5.99
N PHE A 14 3.67 12.37 5.57
CA PHE A 14 4.79 11.76 6.30
C PHE A 14 6.15 12.22 5.74
N ASN A 15 6.14 13.06 4.70
CA ASN A 15 7.33 13.75 4.27
C ASN A 15 7.56 14.95 5.19
N SER A 16 8.73 15.01 5.82
CA SER A 16 9.16 16.07 6.74
C SER A 16 8.94 17.47 6.16
N THR A 17 9.15 17.65 4.85
CA THR A 17 8.95 18.95 4.19
C THR A 17 7.50 19.42 4.27
N ASN A 18 6.53 18.51 4.39
CA ASN A 18 5.11 18.83 4.37
C ASN A 18 4.52 19.06 5.76
N ARG A 19 5.30 18.85 6.84
CA ARG A 19 4.91 19.13 8.23
C ARG A 19 3.56 18.52 8.64
N GLY A 20 3.21 17.34 8.10
CA GLY A 20 1.96 16.67 8.41
C GLY A 20 0.73 17.08 7.59
N TYR A 21 0.86 17.99 6.63
CA TYR A 21 -0.25 18.48 5.80
C TYR A 21 -0.37 17.71 4.49
N ARG A 22 -1.61 17.57 4.00
CA ARG A 22 -1.93 17.00 2.67
C ARG A 22 -1.80 18.04 1.55
N ASP A 23 -2.03 19.33 1.86
CA ASP A 23 -1.79 20.43 0.91
C ASP A 23 -0.32 20.84 0.96
N TRP A 24 0.51 20.16 0.17
CA TRP A 24 1.94 20.41 0.14
C TRP A 24 2.28 21.81 -0.38
N ARG A 25 1.46 22.44 -1.24
CA ARG A 25 1.83 23.71 -1.88
C ARG A 25 1.92 24.86 -0.88
N SER A 26 1.07 24.83 0.14
CA SER A 26 0.96 25.89 1.14
C SER A 26 1.82 25.62 2.38
N HIS A 27 2.29 24.38 2.56
CA HIS A 27 2.92 23.92 3.80
C HIS A 27 4.31 23.30 3.61
N ARG A 28 4.79 23.23 2.36
CA ARG A 28 6.13 22.72 2.06
C ARG A 28 7.20 23.68 2.57
N ASP A 29 8.13 23.12 3.33
CA ASP A 29 9.34 23.77 3.78
C ASP A 29 10.54 23.29 2.97
N ASP A 30 10.98 24.12 2.04
CA ASP A 30 12.14 23.83 1.18
C ASP A 30 13.50 23.98 1.88
N SER A 31 13.52 24.44 3.14
CA SER A 31 14.75 24.49 3.94
C SER A 31 15.14 23.15 4.57
N ILE A 32 14.23 22.15 4.53
CA ILE A 32 14.42 20.83 5.12
C ILE A 32 14.58 19.80 3.99
N SER A 33 15.51 18.87 4.16
CA SER A 33 15.65 17.74 3.23
C SER A 33 14.45 16.77 3.36
N PRO A 34 13.87 16.30 2.23
CA PRO A 34 12.79 15.32 2.25
C PRO A 34 13.15 14.04 3.00
N HIS A 35 12.32 13.68 3.97
CA HIS A 35 12.51 12.50 4.82
C HIS A 35 11.16 11.87 5.18
N CYS A 36 11.06 10.55 5.12
CA CYS A 36 9.86 9.80 5.49
C CYS A 36 9.86 9.48 6.99
N GLU A 37 9.05 10.20 7.77
CA GLU A 37 9.00 10.06 9.23
C GLU A 37 8.63 8.66 9.72
N ILE A 38 7.78 7.94 9.00
CA ILE A 38 7.31 6.60 9.41
C ILE A 38 8.26 5.48 9.01
N ARG A 39 9.17 5.74 8.07
CA ARG A 39 10.14 4.76 7.57
C ARG A 39 11.58 5.08 7.96
N GLY A 40 11.84 6.27 8.53
CA GLY A 40 13.20 6.74 8.83
C GLY A 40 14.06 6.81 7.57
N LEU A 41 13.49 7.22 6.43
CA LEU A 41 14.11 7.12 5.12
C LEU A 41 14.29 8.50 4.49
N ASP A 42 15.53 8.88 4.18
CA ASP A 42 15.82 10.06 3.37
C ASP A 42 15.34 9.86 1.93
N ILE A 43 14.66 10.86 1.36
CA ILE A 43 14.01 10.75 0.05
C ILE A 43 14.75 11.64 -0.95
N GLU A 44 15.47 11.03 -1.88
CA GLU A 44 16.25 11.75 -2.89
C GLU A 44 15.35 12.50 -3.88
N ASP A 45 14.36 11.81 -4.46
CA ASP A 45 13.38 12.41 -5.35
C ASP A 45 11.96 12.12 -4.86
N SER A 46 11.42 13.06 -4.09
CA SER A 46 10.09 12.92 -3.52
C SER A 46 8.96 12.95 -4.56
N ALA A 47 9.18 13.56 -5.73
CA ALA A 47 8.18 13.61 -6.81
C ALA A 47 8.04 12.25 -7.53
N TYR A 48 9.07 11.43 -7.46
CA TYR A 48 9.11 10.08 -8.05
C TYR A 48 9.24 8.96 -7.02
N THR A 49 9.01 9.21 -5.74
CA THR A 49 9.00 8.15 -4.71
C THR A 49 7.58 7.83 -4.27
N TYR A 50 7.25 6.56 -4.10
CA TYR A 50 5.87 6.09 -3.86
C TYR A 50 5.81 4.95 -2.85
N CYS A 51 4.72 4.87 -2.07
CA CYS A 51 4.39 3.72 -1.24
C CYS A 51 2.87 3.66 -0.92
N ALA A 52 2.43 2.58 -0.29
CA ALA A 52 1.02 2.39 0.04
C ALA A 52 0.51 3.27 1.21
N ASN A 53 1.38 3.95 1.95
CA ASN A 53 1.00 4.86 3.05
C ASN A 53 0.48 6.23 2.59
N HIS A 54 0.51 6.52 1.28
CA HIS A 54 0.10 7.83 0.77
C HIS A 54 -1.36 8.16 1.14
N PRO A 55 -1.70 9.42 1.52
CA PRO A 55 -3.06 9.85 1.87
C PRO A 55 -4.17 9.42 0.92
N HIS A 56 -3.91 9.41 -0.40
CA HIS A 56 -4.88 8.95 -1.40
C HIS A 56 -5.24 7.46 -1.27
N ARG A 57 -4.33 6.66 -0.71
CA ARG A 57 -4.49 5.20 -0.54
C ARG A 57 -4.87 4.84 0.90
N ARG A 58 -4.45 5.65 1.89
CA ARG A 58 -4.69 5.45 3.33
C ARG A 58 -5.12 6.77 3.99
N PRO A 59 -6.40 7.18 3.86
CA PRO A 59 -6.86 8.48 4.36
C PRO A 59 -6.84 8.61 5.89
N ASN A 60 -6.74 7.50 6.62
CA ASN A 60 -6.70 7.45 8.09
C ASN A 60 -5.33 7.81 8.71
N ARG A 61 -4.34 8.23 7.92
CA ARG A 61 -2.99 8.56 8.40
C ARG A 61 -2.32 7.40 9.16
N ASP A 62 -2.48 6.21 8.60
CA ASP A 62 -1.83 5.00 9.09
C ASP A 62 -0.30 5.15 9.11
N ARG A 63 0.27 5.14 10.32
CA ARG A 63 1.70 5.32 10.58
C ARG A 63 2.50 4.03 10.41
N THR A 64 1.86 2.87 10.31
CA THR A 64 2.56 1.60 10.12
C THR A 64 3.04 1.50 8.67
N PRO A 65 4.34 1.29 8.40
CA PRO A 65 4.82 1.19 7.03
C PRO A 65 4.17 0.02 6.26
N LEU A 66 3.47 0.34 5.19
CA LEU A 66 2.76 -0.64 4.37
C LEU A 66 3.60 -1.00 3.14
N GLY A 67 4.19 -2.20 3.17
CA GLY A 67 4.91 -2.78 2.04
C GLY A 67 6.12 -1.96 1.56
N PRO A 68 6.57 -2.21 0.31
CA PRO A 68 7.78 -1.61 -0.23
C PRO A 68 7.62 -0.14 -0.62
N VAL A 69 8.76 0.51 -0.83
CA VAL A 69 8.89 1.84 -1.42
C VAL A 69 9.43 1.66 -2.84
N PHE A 70 8.85 2.41 -3.77
CA PHE A 70 9.22 2.36 -5.18
C PHE A 70 9.71 3.73 -5.63
N GLN A 71 10.68 3.71 -6.54
CA GLN A 71 11.15 4.91 -7.23
C GLN A 71 10.72 4.83 -8.69
N GLY A 72 10.14 5.91 -9.18
CA GLY A 72 9.67 6.07 -10.55
C GLY A 72 10.68 6.76 -11.43
N ASP A 73 10.41 6.76 -12.74
CA ASP A 73 11.12 7.55 -13.73
C ASP A 73 10.16 8.49 -14.50
N ALA A 74 10.73 9.31 -15.38
CA ALA A 74 9.97 10.24 -16.22
C ALA A 74 9.01 9.53 -17.20
N PHE A 75 9.20 8.24 -17.46
CA PHE A 75 8.36 7.42 -18.34
C PHE A 75 7.23 6.69 -17.58
N GLY A 76 7.19 6.83 -16.26
CA GLY A 76 6.18 6.22 -15.40
C GLY A 76 6.50 4.77 -15.00
N HIS A 77 7.68 4.26 -15.35
CA HIS A 77 8.15 2.99 -14.79
C HIS A 77 8.44 3.21 -13.31
N ARG A 78 8.12 2.22 -12.47
CA ARG A 78 8.49 2.22 -11.06
C ARG A 78 9.25 0.94 -10.74
N GLN A 79 10.38 1.09 -10.07
CA GLN A 79 11.20 -0.01 -9.60
C GLN A 79 11.17 -0.05 -8.08
N LEU A 80 11.29 -1.26 -7.53
CA LEU A 80 11.48 -1.44 -6.11
C LEU A 80 12.75 -0.69 -5.68
N TRP A 81 12.61 0.20 -4.69
CA TRP A 81 13.74 0.93 -4.13
C TRP A 81 14.11 0.43 -2.74
N LYS A 82 13.11 0.25 -1.87
CA LYS A 82 13.29 -0.31 -0.53
C LYS A 82 12.21 -1.32 -0.25
N GLN A 83 12.59 -2.45 0.34
CA GLN A 83 11.64 -3.41 0.88
C GLN A 83 10.87 -2.80 2.07
N GLY A 84 9.68 -3.31 2.35
CA GLY A 84 8.96 -2.95 3.57
C GLY A 84 9.70 -3.42 4.83
N PRO A 85 9.52 -2.77 5.99
CA PRO A 85 9.93 -3.38 7.25
C PRO A 85 9.02 -4.58 7.55
N TYR A 86 9.59 -5.71 7.92
CA TYR A 86 8.85 -6.95 8.18
C TYR A 86 9.00 -7.41 9.62
N THR A 87 8.76 -6.50 10.56
CA THR A 87 8.71 -6.84 11.99
C THR A 87 7.39 -7.56 12.32
N PRO A 88 7.32 -8.30 13.44
CA PRO A 88 6.08 -8.94 13.88
C PRO A 88 4.90 -7.96 13.98
N GLU A 89 5.14 -6.74 14.44
CA GLU A 89 4.12 -5.69 14.59
C GLU A 89 3.57 -5.24 13.23
N VAL A 90 4.46 -5.05 12.24
CA VAL A 90 4.03 -4.71 10.87
C VAL A 90 3.21 -5.86 10.29
N ARG A 91 3.64 -7.12 10.48
CA ARG A 91 2.91 -8.29 9.96
C ARG A 91 1.51 -8.40 10.57
N GLU A 92 1.37 -8.20 11.89
CA GLU A 92 0.05 -8.22 12.53
C GLU A 92 -0.84 -7.12 11.97
N HIS A 93 -0.32 -5.90 11.85
CA HIS A 93 -1.08 -4.78 11.29
C HIS A 93 -1.51 -5.02 9.83
N LEU A 94 -0.65 -5.63 9.01
CA LEU A 94 -1.01 -6.02 7.66
C LEU A 94 -2.14 -7.07 7.65
N LEU A 95 -2.13 -8.02 8.57
CA LEU A 95 -3.22 -8.99 8.73
C LEU A 95 -4.52 -8.32 9.16
N ASP A 96 -4.47 -7.36 10.09
CA ASP A 96 -5.64 -6.60 10.54
C ASP A 96 -6.29 -5.81 9.39
N ILE A 97 -5.48 -5.19 8.53
CA ILE A 97 -5.99 -4.52 7.32
C ILE A 97 -6.74 -5.51 6.42
N VAL A 98 -6.22 -6.73 6.26
CA VAL A 98 -6.87 -7.74 5.43
C VAL A 98 -8.15 -8.25 6.08
N ARG A 99 -8.15 -8.51 7.39
CA ARG A 99 -9.35 -8.90 8.15
C ARG A 99 -10.45 -7.85 7.98
N ASP A 100 -10.13 -6.58 8.24
CA ASP A 100 -11.06 -5.45 8.08
C ASP A 100 -11.62 -5.36 6.66
N THR A 101 -10.76 -5.56 5.64
CA THR A 101 -11.19 -5.56 4.23
C THR A 101 -12.22 -6.63 3.92
N PHE A 102 -12.11 -7.81 4.54
CA PHE A 102 -13.01 -8.93 4.33
C PHE A 102 -14.27 -8.86 5.20
N GLU A 103 -14.17 -8.34 6.42
CA GLU A 103 -15.28 -8.20 7.37
C GLU A 103 -16.19 -7.02 7.03
N ASN A 104 -15.63 -5.88 6.62
CA ASN A 104 -16.33 -4.61 6.44
C ASN A 104 -16.54 -4.24 4.97
N ARG A 105 -16.59 -5.22 4.05
CA ARG A 105 -16.76 -4.97 2.62
C ARG A 105 -18.10 -4.23 2.39
N PRO A 106 -18.10 -3.00 1.84
CA PRO A 106 -19.36 -2.32 1.53
C PRO A 106 -20.12 -3.14 0.49
N SER A 107 -21.41 -3.36 0.75
CA SER A 107 -22.35 -4.08 -0.11
C SER A 107 -22.61 -3.41 -1.46
N SER A 108 -22.06 -2.20 -1.68
CA SER A 108 -22.14 -1.45 -2.92
C SER A 108 -20.77 -1.21 -3.55
N GLY A 109 -20.53 -1.91 -4.66
CA GLY A 109 -19.81 -1.33 -5.80
C GLY A 109 -18.32 -1.63 -5.89
N ARG A 110 -18.00 -2.60 -6.76
CA ARG A 110 -16.71 -2.80 -7.47
C ARG A 110 -15.47 -2.78 -6.58
N ALA A 111 -14.91 -3.98 -6.35
CA ALA A 111 -13.46 -4.09 -6.46
C ALA A 111 -13.11 -3.47 -7.82
N SER A 112 -12.51 -2.27 -7.82
CA SER A 112 -12.09 -1.63 -9.05
C SER A 112 -10.93 -2.46 -9.61
N THR A 113 -11.29 -3.46 -10.39
CA THR A 113 -10.47 -4.12 -11.40
C THR A 113 -10.38 -3.23 -12.66
N SER A 114 -10.49 -1.90 -12.52
CA SER A 114 -10.00 -0.98 -13.54
C SER A 114 -8.48 -1.10 -13.56
N GLY A 115 -8.02 -2.05 -14.37
CA GLY A 115 -6.63 -2.11 -14.80
C GLY A 115 -6.20 -0.76 -15.34
N ILE A 116 -4.93 -0.46 -15.07
CA ILE A 116 -4.20 0.69 -15.61
C ILE A 116 -4.55 2.01 -14.91
N GLU A 117 -4.00 2.21 -13.71
CA GLU A 117 -3.32 3.47 -13.41
C GLU A 117 -2.26 3.25 -12.33
N TYR A 118 -1.00 3.29 -12.79
CA TYR A 118 0.25 3.32 -12.02
C TYR A 118 0.70 2.00 -11.34
N ALA A 119 2.01 1.81 -11.33
CA ALA A 119 2.72 0.54 -11.06
C ALA A 119 2.57 -0.06 -9.63
N PHE A 120 1.52 0.30 -8.88
CA PHE A 120 1.13 -0.35 -7.62
C PHE A 120 -0.01 -1.37 -7.78
N GLY A 121 -0.61 -1.55 -8.96
CA GLY A 121 -1.85 -2.32 -9.02
C GLY A 121 -2.92 -1.68 -8.12
N PRO A 122 -3.94 -2.42 -7.64
CA PRO A 122 -5.15 -1.85 -7.01
C PRO A 122 -4.86 -1.06 -5.71
N SER A 123 -5.92 -0.70 -4.96
CA SER A 123 -5.89 0.02 -3.68
C SER A 123 -4.82 -0.46 -2.65
N ALA A 124 -4.60 0.29 -1.56
CA ALA A 124 -3.62 -0.10 -0.52
C ALA A 124 -3.76 -1.56 -0.05
N GLN A 125 -5.00 -2.07 -0.01
CA GLN A 125 -5.33 -3.45 0.33
C GLN A 125 -4.63 -4.47 -0.57
N SER A 126 -4.49 -4.18 -1.87
CA SER A 126 -3.82 -5.09 -2.82
C SER A 126 -2.31 -5.16 -2.60
N VAL A 127 -1.69 -4.06 -2.21
CA VAL A 127 -0.26 -4.02 -1.84
C VAL A 127 -0.04 -4.83 -0.57
N VAL A 128 -0.92 -4.66 0.42
CA VAL A 128 -0.89 -5.42 1.68
C VAL A 128 -1.03 -6.93 1.41
N LEU A 129 -2.01 -7.34 0.59
CA LEU A 129 -2.22 -8.73 0.22
C LEU A 129 -1.01 -9.32 -0.50
N SER A 130 -0.48 -8.61 -1.50
CA SER A 130 0.68 -9.05 -2.26
C SER A 130 1.91 -9.23 -1.36
N GLU A 131 2.07 -8.35 -0.37
CA GLU A 131 3.15 -8.48 0.60
C GLU A 131 3.00 -9.66 1.53
N LEU A 132 1.81 -9.89 2.09
CA LEU A 132 1.58 -11.06 2.94
C LEU A 132 1.79 -12.38 2.19
N VAL A 133 1.41 -12.43 0.90
CA VAL A 133 1.69 -13.56 0.01
C VAL A 133 3.21 -13.72 -0.18
N ARG A 134 3.93 -12.65 -0.53
CA ARG A 134 5.39 -12.67 -0.72
C ARG A 134 6.13 -13.11 0.55
N LEU A 135 5.62 -12.74 1.72
CA LEU A 135 6.16 -13.12 3.03
C LEU A 135 5.79 -14.54 3.48
N LYS A 136 4.95 -15.24 2.72
CA LYS A 136 4.40 -16.56 3.09
C LYS A 136 3.77 -16.55 4.48
N GLU A 137 3.03 -15.48 4.79
CA GLU A 137 2.37 -15.34 6.09
C GLU A 137 1.26 -16.37 6.22
N VAL A 138 1.53 -17.47 6.92
CA VAL A 138 0.61 -18.61 7.05
C VAL A 138 -0.71 -18.23 7.71
N ARG A 139 -0.72 -17.21 8.59
CA ARG A 139 -1.94 -16.70 9.21
C ARG A 139 -2.91 -16.07 8.21
N LEU A 140 -2.41 -15.62 7.04
CA LEU A 140 -3.26 -15.18 5.94
C LEU A 140 -4.18 -16.31 5.45
N LEU A 141 -3.71 -17.57 5.46
CA LEU A 141 -4.53 -18.72 5.05
C LEU A 141 -5.75 -18.89 5.95
N GLU A 142 -5.60 -18.63 7.25
CA GLU A 142 -6.71 -18.73 8.21
C GLU A 142 -7.76 -17.66 7.92
N VAL A 143 -7.32 -16.43 7.66
CA VAL A 143 -8.20 -15.31 7.28
C VAL A 143 -8.95 -15.64 5.98
N LEU A 144 -8.23 -16.07 4.93
CA LEU A 144 -8.82 -16.40 3.64
C LEU A 144 -9.79 -17.58 3.72
N ARG A 145 -9.46 -18.63 4.49
CA ARG A 145 -10.35 -19.79 4.71
C ARG A 145 -11.63 -19.40 5.45
N GLY A 146 -11.52 -18.53 6.46
CA GLY A 146 -12.68 -17.97 7.14
C GLY A 146 -13.61 -17.25 6.16
N TYR A 147 -13.03 -16.43 5.28
CA TYR A 147 -13.78 -15.70 4.25
C TYR A 147 -14.43 -16.63 3.20
N VAL A 148 -13.73 -17.65 2.70
CA VAL A 148 -14.30 -18.63 1.76
C VAL A 148 -15.51 -19.35 2.35
N LYS A 149 -15.44 -19.73 3.63
CA LYS A 149 -16.55 -20.40 4.33
C LYS A 149 -17.76 -19.48 4.49
N ALA A 150 -17.53 -18.21 4.82
CA ALA A 150 -18.59 -17.23 5.08
C ALA A 150 -19.13 -16.54 3.80
N GLY A 151 -18.38 -16.54 2.69
CA GLY A 151 -18.64 -15.73 1.52
C GLY A 151 -19.50 -16.36 0.42
N THR A 152 -19.93 -15.50 -0.52
CA THR A 152 -20.63 -15.84 -1.77
C THR A 152 -19.70 -16.51 -2.79
N GLU A 153 -20.23 -17.15 -3.85
CA GLU A 153 -19.40 -17.85 -4.87
C GLU A 153 -18.29 -16.97 -5.49
N GLU A 154 -18.59 -15.70 -5.79
CA GLU A 154 -17.61 -14.74 -6.32
C GLU A 154 -16.48 -14.46 -5.32
N SER A 155 -16.82 -14.38 -4.04
CA SER A 155 -15.90 -14.20 -2.92
C SER A 155 -14.98 -15.41 -2.75
N ARG A 156 -15.50 -16.62 -3.03
CA ARG A 156 -14.75 -17.88 -2.97
C ARG A 156 -13.73 -18.00 -4.10
N GLY A 157 -14.07 -17.55 -5.31
CA GLY A 157 -13.15 -17.58 -6.45
C GLY A 157 -11.89 -16.74 -6.25
N SER A 158 -12.04 -15.49 -5.78
CA SER A 158 -10.91 -14.59 -5.55
C SER A 158 -10.02 -15.05 -4.38
N ALA A 159 -10.62 -15.56 -3.29
CA ALA A 159 -9.85 -16.07 -2.16
C ALA A 159 -9.15 -17.40 -2.49
N ALA A 160 -9.72 -18.26 -3.35
CA ALA A 160 -9.09 -19.50 -3.78
C ALA A 160 -7.81 -19.28 -4.63
N ASP A 161 -7.81 -18.28 -5.53
CA ASP A 161 -6.61 -17.88 -6.29
C ASP A 161 -5.52 -17.31 -5.37
N LEU A 162 -5.88 -16.54 -4.33
CA LEU A 162 -4.90 -16.07 -3.34
C LEU A 162 -4.35 -17.22 -2.48
N LEU A 163 -5.20 -18.16 -2.07
CA LEU A 163 -4.79 -19.35 -1.31
C LEU A 163 -3.75 -20.18 -2.06
N SER A 164 -3.92 -20.39 -3.37
CA SER A 164 -2.96 -21.16 -4.16
C SER A 164 -1.58 -20.48 -4.20
N ARG A 165 -1.54 -19.16 -4.36
CA ARG A 165 -0.29 -18.38 -4.42
C ARG A 165 0.50 -18.36 -3.12
N VAL A 166 -0.18 -18.43 -1.97
CA VAL A 166 0.49 -18.54 -0.67
C VAL A 166 1.08 -19.94 -0.46
N GLN A 167 0.50 -20.96 -1.09
CA GLN A 167 0.86 -22.37 -0.90
C GLN A 167 1.94 -22.88 -1.88
N THR A 168 2.21 -22.19 -2.98
CA THR A 168 3.22 -22.59 -3.98
C THR A 168 4.58 -21.92 -3.76
N ASP A 169 5.62 -22.77 -3.64
CA ASP A 169 7.09 -22.56 -3.54
C ASP A 169 7.65 -21.55 -2.55
#